data_AF-A0A2N2I4T9-F1
#
_entry.id   AF-A0A2N2I4T9-F1
#
_cell.length_a   1.000
_cell.length_b   1.000
_cell.length_c   1.000
_cell.angle_alpha   90.00
_cell.angle_beta   90.00
_cell.angle_gamma   90.00
#
_symmetry.space_group_name_H-M   'P 1'
#
loop_
_entity.id
_entity.type
_entity.pdbx_description
1 polymer ?
#
loop_
_entity_poly.entity_id
_entity_poly.type
_entity_poly.pdbx_seq_one_letter_code
_entity_poly.pdbx_strand_id
1 'polypeptide(L)' 'LMYVDASTAQVRRMLILDAQGNRNMFTFDNPVVNTNIPTGEFTFDPPKGTTIVHP' A
#
# COMPACT_ATOMS: atom_id res chain seq x y z
N LEU A 1 14.06 3.01 -1.26
CA LEU A 1 14.30 4.17 -0.37
C LEU A 1 13.01 4.49 0.37
N MET A 2 13.08 4.61 1.70
CA MET A 2 11.92 4.91 2.56
C MET A 2 12.20 6.21 3.32
N TYR A 3 11.21 7.10 3.33
CA TYR A 3 11.26 8.35 4.08
C TYR A 3 10.31 8.24 5.26
N VAL A 4 10.87 8.34 6.46
CA VAL A 4 10.15 8.20 7.73
C VAL A 4 10.13 9.54 8.43
N ASP A 5 8.95 9.94 8.90
CA ASP A 5 8.75 11.11 9.73
C ASP A 5 9.33 10.86 11.13
N ALA A 6 10.32 11.65 11.53
CA ALA A 6 11.03 11.43 12.79
C ALA A 6 10.17 11.64 14.04
N SER A 7 9.10 12.44 13.94
CA SER A 7 8.24 12.76 15.08
C SER A 7 7.14 11.72 15.33
N THR A 8 6.67 11.07 14.26
CA THR A 8 5.54 10.14 14.30
C THR A 8 5.89 8.71 13.94
N ALA A 9 7.13 8.46 13.49
CA ALA A 9 7.59 7.21 12.89
C ALA A 9 6.76 6.73 11.68
N GLN A 10 5.95 7.63 11.08
CA GLN A 10 5.12 7.30 9.92
C GLN A 10 5.92 7.32 8.64
N VAL A 11 5.67 6.36 7.74
CA VAL A 11 6.22 6.38 6.39
C VAL A 11 5.51 7.47 5.57
N ARG A 12 6.27 8.40 5.00
CA ARG A 12 5.75 9.51 4.17
C ARG A 12 5.95 9.27 2.68
N ARG A 13 7.00 8.53 2.32
CA ARG A 13 7.31 8.25 0.91
C ARG A 13 8.07 6.95 0.76
N MET A 14 7.75 6.23 -0.30
CA MET A 14 8.48 5.06 -0.79
C MET A 14 8.92 5.31 -2.22
N LEU A 15 10.21 5.11 -2.49
CA LEU A 15 10.77 5.09 -3.84
C LEU A 15 11.40 3.72 -4.10
N ILE A 16 10.88 3.03 -5.10
CA ILE A 16 11.35 1.73 -5.57
C ILE A 16 12.07 1.94 -6.89
N LEU A 17 13.30 1.44 -6.94
CA LEU A 17 14.14 1.41 -8.14
C LEU A 17 14.40 -0.07 -8.46
N ASP A 18 14.06 -0.51 -9.66
CA ASP A 18 14.37 -1.88 -10.09
C ASP A 18 15.64 -1.94 -10.94
N ALA A 19 16.06 -3.16 -11.30
CA ALA A 19 17.28 -3.41 -12.07
C ALA A 19 17.22 -2.88 -13.52
N GLN A 20 16.02 -2.59 -14.03
CA GLN A 20 15.79 -2.02 -15.36
C GLN A 20 15.77 -0.49 -15.32
N GLY A 21 15.85 0.11 -14.13
CA GLY A 21 15.86 1.54 -13.91
C GLY A 21 14.47 2.16 -13.75
N ASN A 22 13.42 1.36 -13.65
CA ASN A 22 12.07 1.88 -13.41
C ASN A 22 12.00 2.52 -12.02
N ARG A 23 11.23 3.61 -11.93
CA ARG A 23 11.05 4.37 -10.69
C ARG A 23 9.58 4.42 -10.31
N ASN A 24 9.22 3.74 -9.24
CA ASN A 24 7.88 3.82 -8.65
C ASN A 24 7.94 4.63 -7.37
N MET A 25 7.13 5.67 -7.28
CA MET A 25 7.05 6.53 -6.11
C MET A 25 5.65 6.51 -5.52
N PHE A 26 5.57 6.22 -4.23
CA PHE A 26 4.36 6.33 -3.43
C PHE A 26 4.55 7.42 -2.39
N THR A 27 3.59 8.31 -2.28
CA THR A 27 3.52 9.35 -1.23
C THR A 27 2.32 9.05 -0.36
N PHE A 28 2.49 9.18 0.95
CA PHE A 28 1.45 8.90 1.93
C PHE A 28 1.13 10.17 2.70
N ASP A 29 -0.12 10.61 2.58
CA ASP A 29 -0.72 11.72 3.28
C ASP A 29 -1.83 11.24 4.23
N ASN A 30 -2.16 12.09 5.22
CA ASN A 30 -3.27 11.89 6.16
C ASN A 30 -3.39 10.47 6.77
N PRO A 31 -2.33 9.88 7.34
CA PRO A 31 -2.40 8.53 7.87
C PRO A 31 -3.34 8.43 9.06
N VAL A 32 -4.24 7.45 9.02
CA VAL A 32 -5.12 7.06 10.13
C VAL A 32 -4.48 5.87 10.84
N VAL A 33 -4.19 6.00 12.13
CA VAL A 33 -3.51 4.99 12.93
C VAL A 33 -4.36 4.58 14.13
N ASN A 34 -4.15 3.34 14.62
CA ASN A 34 -4.79 2.82 15.82
C ASN A 34 -6.34 2.87 15.81
N THR A 35 -6.94 2.59 14.64
CA THR A 35 -8.40 2.45 14.49
C THR A 35 -8.76 1.01 14.13
N ASN A 36 -9.96 0.57 14.51
CA ASN A 36 -10.46 -0.75 14.11
C ASN A 36 -10.83 -0.73 12.63
N ILE A 37 -10.27 -1.65 11.86
CA ILE A 37 -10.63 -1.88 10.46
C ILE A 37 -11.68 -3.00 10.40
N PRO A 38 -12.79 -2.83 9.66
CA PRO A 38 -13.76 -3.91 9.45
C PRO A 38 -13.10 -5.15 8.85
N THR A 39 -13.51 -6.34 9.30
CA THR A 39 -12.93 -7.62 8.82
C THR A 39 -13.15 -7.85 7.32
N GLY A 40 -14.25 -7.34 6.77
CA GLY A 40 -14.58 -7.45 5.35
C GLY A 40 -13.60 -6.72 4.41
N GLU A 41 -12.86 -5.72 4.90
CA GLU A 41 -11.90 -4.95 4.09
C GLU A 41 -10.77 -5.84 3.51
N PHE A 42 -10.49 -6.95 4.19
CA PHE A 42 -9.45 -7.91 3.80
C PHE A 42 -10.00 -9.13 3.07
N THR A 43 -11.28 -9.11 2.67
CA THR A 43 -11.91 -10.17 1.89
C THR A 43 -12.11 -9.69 0.45
N PHE A 44 -11.61 -10.45 -0.51
CA PHE A 44 -11.83 -10.17 -1.93
C PHE A 44 -13.11 -10.85 -2.41
N ASP A 45 -14.11 -10.04 -2.78
CA ASP A 45 -15.31 -10.50 -3.49
C ASP A 45 -15.23 -10.03 -4.95
N PRO A 46 -14.88 -10.92 -5.90
CA PRO A 46 -14.70 -10.55 -7.29
C PRO A 46 -16.02 -10.13 -7.94
N PRO A 47 -16.03 -9.03 -8.73
CA PRO A 47 -17.19 -8.68 -9.53
C PRO A 47 -17.64 -9.82 -10.47
N LYS A 48 -18.92 -9.80 -10.86
CA LYS A 48 -19.46 -10.79 -11.80
C LYS A 48 -18.66 -10.78 -13.11
N GLY A 49 -18.23 -11.96 -13.55
CA GLY A 49 -17.45 -12.13 -14.77
C GLY A 49 -15.92 -12.02 -14.57
N THR A 50 -15.45 -11.80 -13.35
CA THR A 50 -14.02 -11.92 -13.03
C THR A 50 -13.56 -13.36 -13.21
N THR A 51 -12.57 -13.56 -14.08
CA THR A 51 -11.84 -14.83 -14.17
C THR A 51 -10.87 -14.93 -13.00
N ILE A 52 -11.06 -15.93 -12.14
CA ILE A 52 -10.14 -16.23 -11.05
C ILE A 52 -9.08 -17.21 -11.57
N VAL A 53 -7.81 -16.81 -11.50
CA VAL A 53 -6.67 -17.66 -11.85
C VAL A 53 -5.96 -18.02 -10.55
N HIS A 54 -5.84 -19.31 -10.27
CA HIS A 54 -5.03 -19.81 -9.18
C HIS A 54 -3.62 -20.13 -9.70
N PRO A 55 -2.55 -19.70 -9.00
CA PRO A 55 -1.17 -19.99 -9.39
C PRO A 55 -0.84 -21.48 -9.36
#